data_AF-A0A1S8S4S0-F1
#
_entry.id   AF-A0A1S8S4S0-F1
#
_cell.length_a   1.000
_cell.length_b   1.000
_cell.length_c   1.000
_cell.angle_alpha   90.00
_cell.angle_beta   90.00
_cell.angle_gamma   90.00
#
_symmetry.space_group_name_H-M   'P 1'
#
loop_
_entity.id
_entity.type
_entity.pdbx_description
1 polymer ?
#
loop_
_entity_poly.entity_id
_entity_poly.type
_entity_poly.pdbx_seq_one_letter_code
_entity_poly.pdbx_strand_id
1 'polypeptide(L)'
;MKSIEKGKKLFLSMVIAILAVSIVTTAFSYFMQGNIGIISGLTRTVVEAILLYFIFKGKTWAKVIMIVLLIIVILAAVAAIMISPNVMITILMIVYIFSVYIIGISPSVKEYLKSINNK
;
A
#
# COMPACT_ATOMS: atom_id res chain seq x y z
N MET A 1 9.74 -22.03 -10.02
CA MET A 1 9.02 -21.20 -11.03
C MET A 1 7.59 -20.89 -10.62
N LYS A 2 6.73 -21.89 -10.33
CA LYS A 2 5.33 -21.64 -9.93
C LYS A 2 5.15 -20.70 -8.71
N SER A 3 6.04 -20.76 -7.71
CA SER A 3 5.99 -19.89 -6.53
C SER A 3 6.31 -18.42 -6.84
N ILE A 4 7.30 -18.19 -7.71
CA ILE A 4 7.74 -16.85 -8.15
C ILE A 4 6.62 -16.16 -8.95
N GLU A 5 5.98 -16.87 -9.88
CA GLU A 5 4.84 -16.34 -10.63
C GLU A 5 3.64 -16.03 -9.74
N LYS A 6 3.35 -16.91 -8.77
CA LYS A 6 2.32 -16.66 -7.75
C LYS A 6 2.65 -15.42 -6.93
N GLY A 7 3.90 -15.27 -6.48
CA GLY A 7 4.38 -14.10 -5.74
C GLY A 7 4.25 -12.80 -6.54
N LYS A 8 4.65 -12.83 -7.83
CA LYS A 8 4.50 -11.69 -8.74
C LYS A 8 3.04 -11.28 -8.92
N LYS A 9 2.14 -12.23 -9.18
CA LYS A 9 0.71 -11.98 -9.32
C LYS A 9 0.15 -11.35 -8.04
N LEU A 10 0.46 -11.94 -6.89
CA LEU A 10 -0.02 -11.50 -5.60
C LEU A 10 0.48 -10.09 -5.24
N PHE A 11 1.75 -9.80 -5.53
CA PHE A 11 2.31 -8.45 -5.39
C PHE A 11 1.60 -7.44 -6.30
N LEU A 12 1.42 -7.74 -7.59
CA LEU A 12 0.73 -6.84 -8.52
C LEU A 12 -0.73 -6.61 -8.16
N SER A 13 -1.46 -7.64 -7.72
CA SER A 13 -2.84 -7.51 -7.24
C SER A 13 -2.90 -6.56 -6.04
N MET A 14 -1.96 -6.65 -5.11
CA MET A 14 -1.85 -5.73 -3.98
C MET A 14 -1.52 -4.30 -4.44
N VAL A 15 -0.59 -4.12 -5.37
CA VAL A 15 -0.28 -2.79 -5.95
C VAL A 15 -1.54 -2.15 -6.52
N ILE A 16 -2.32 -2.90 -7.30
CA ILE A 16 -3.57 -2.42 -7.89
C ILE A 16 -4.57 -2.03 -6.79
N ALA A 17 -4.74 -2.86 -5.76
CA ALA A 17 -5.65 -2.59 -4.65
C ALA A 17 -5.28 -1.31 -3.89
N ILE A 18 -3.99 -1.14 -3.56
CA ILE A 18 -3.48 0.04 -2.88
C ILE A 18 -3.70 1.30 -3.73
N LEU A 19 -3.32 1.27 -5.01
CA LEU A 19 -3.48 2.42 -5.90
C LEU A 19 -4.95 2.78 -6.13
N ALA A 20 -5.84 1.79 -6.25
CA ALA A 20 -7.27 2.03 -6.36
C ALA A 20 -7.82 2.76 -5.11
N VAL A 21 -7.46 2.28 -3.91
CA VAL A 21 -7.80 2.95 -2.65
C VAL A 21 -7.24 4.37 -2.62
N SER A 22 -5.99 4.55 -3.04
CA SER A 22 -5.30 5.84 -3.05
C SER A 22 -5.99 6.85 -3.97
N ILE A 23 -6.39 6.44 -5.17
CA ILE A 23 -7.15 7.27 -6.13
C ILE A 23 -8.52 7.64 -5.56
N VAL A 24 -9.27 6.68 -5.04
CA VAL A 24 -10.61 6.93 -4.47
C VAL A 24 -10.52 7.91 -3.31
N THR A 25 -9.59 7.69 -2.38
CA THR A 25 -9.40 8.58 -1.22
C THR A 25 -8.91 9.98 -1.62
N THR A 26 -8.10 10.10 -2.66
CA THR A 26 -7.71 11.39 -3.24
C THR A 26 -8.90 12.12 -3.86
N ALA A 27 -9.77 11.41 -4.58
CA ALA A 27 -11.01 11.99 -5.11
C ALA A 27 -11.94 12.48 -3.99
N PHE A 28 -12.12 11.69 -2.92
CA PHE A 28 -12.88 12.11 -1.74
C PHE A 28 -12.26 13.33 -1.04
N SER A 29 -10.93 13.43 -1.01
CA SER A 29 -10.23 14.57 -0.40
C SER A 29 -10.53 15.89 -1.10
N TYR A 30 -10.75 15.87 -2.42
CA TYR A 30 -11.22 17.04 -3.16
C TYR A 30 -12.59 17.52 -2.65
N PHE A 31 -13.55 16.61 -2.44
CA PHE A 31 -14.87 16.98 -1.96
C PHE A 31 -14.86 17.52 -0.52
N MET A 32 -13.91 17.09 0.30
CA MET A 32 -13.81 17.50 1.71
C MET A 32 -12.99 18.78 1.94
N GLN A 33 -11.92 18.97 1.15
CA GLN A 33 -10.91 20.01 1.39
C GLN A 33 -10.57 20.84 0.14
N GLY A 34 -11.30 20.64 -0.97
CA GLY A 34 -11.09 21.34 -2.23
C GLY A 34 -9.70 21.11 -2.83
N ASN A 35 -9.10 22.19 -3.33
CA ASN A 35 -7.81 22.15 -4.02
C ASN A 35 -6.64 21.66 -3.13
N ILE A 36 -6.68 21.93 -1.82
CA ILE A 36 -5.63 21.47 -0.90
C ILE A 36 -5.71 19.95 -0.74
N GLY A 37 -6.92 19.41 -0.64
CA GLY A 37 -7.16 17.96 -0.51
C GLY A 37 -6.70 17.18 -1.74
N ILE A 38 -6.95 17.69 -2.94
CA ILE A 38 -6.53 16.99 -4.17
C ILE A 38 -5.01 17.04 -4.38
N ILE A 39 -4.36 18.19 -4.11
CA ILE A 39 -2.90 18.32 -4.26
C ILE A 39 -2.18 17.39 -3.28
N SER A 40 -2.61 17.39 -2.01
CA SER A 40 -2.03 16.51 -0.99
C SER A 40 -2.30 15.03 -1.30
N GLY A 41 -3.53 14.69 -1.72
CA GLY A 41 -3.89 13.33 -2.13
C GLY A 41 -3.08 12.83 -3.33
N LEU A 42 -2.94 13.65 -4.39
CA LEU A 42 -2.13 13.33 -5.57
C LEU A 42 -0.66 13.14 -5.21
N THR A 43 -0.09 14.05 -4.41
CA THR A 43 1.30 13.95 -3.97
C THR A 43 1.54 12.62 -3.25
N ARG A 44 0.65 12.26 -2.32
CA ARG A 44 0.70 10.97 -1.62
C ARG A 44 0.59 9.78 -2.58
N THR A 45 -0.38 9.78 -3.50
CA THR A 45 -0.58 8.69 -4.45
C THR A 45 0.62 8.51 -5.39
N VAL A 46 1.27 9.61 -5.81
CA VAL A 46 2.50 9.57 -6.62
C VAL A 46 3.67 8.98 -5.82
N VAL A 47 3.87 9.44 -4.58
CA VAL A 47 4.93 8.90 -3.69
C VAL A 47 4.71 7.40 -3.47
N GLU A 48 3.48 6.97 -3.23
CA GLU A 48 3.11 5.57 -3.06
C GLU A 48 3.39 4.74 -4.32
N ALA A 49 3.01 5.23 -5.50
CA ALA A 49 3.30 4.59 -6.77
C ALA A 49 4.83 4.44 -7.02
N ILE A 50 5.61 5.48 -6.69
CA ILE A 50 7.08 5.46 -6.80
C ILE A 50 7.69 4.40 -5.88
N LEU A 51 7.24 4.33 -4.62
CA LEU A 51 7.71 3.32 -3.67
C LEU A 51 7.38 1.90 -4.14
N LEU A 52 6.13 1.66 -4.57
CA LEU A 52 5.71 0.36 -5.10
C LEU A 52 6.51 -0.03 -6.35
N TYR A 53 6.83 0.93 -7.22
CA TYR A 53 7.71 0.70 -8.37
C TYR A 53 9.13 0.31 -7.96
N PHE A 54 9.72 0.98 -6.97
CA PHE A 54 11.04 0.60 -6.46
C PHE A 54 11.03 -0.77 -5.79
N ILE A 55 9.95 -1.14 -5.10
CA ILE A 55 9.78 -2.51 -4.56
C ILE A 55 9.69 -3.51 -5.70
N PHE A 56 8.97 -3.20 -6.78
CA PHE A 56 8.91 -4.06 -7.97
C PHE A 56 10.29 -4.26 -8.61
N LYS A 57 11.18 -3.25 -8.53
CA LYS A 57 12.60 -3.34 -8.91
C LYS A 57 13.49 -4.05 -7.89
N GLY A 58 12.93 -4.63 -6.83
CA GLY A 58 13.67 -5.36 -5.79
C GLY A 58 14.39 -4.47 -4.77
N LYS A 59 14.13 -3.16 -4.75
CA LYS A 59 14.80 -2.25 -3.79
C LYS A 59 14.25 -2.46 -2.37
N THR A 60 15.09 -3.01 -1.50
CA THR A 60 14.74 -3.33 -0.11
C THR A 60 14.46 -2.09 0.74
N TRP A 61 15.16 -0.98 0.51
CA TRP A 61 14.91 0.28 1.23
C TRP A 61 13.49 0.80 1.00
N ALA A 62 12.99 0.75 -0.23
CA ALA A 62 11.63 1.19 -0.57
C ALA A 62 10.57 0.31 0.11
N LYS A 63 10.85 -1.00 0.22
CA LYS A 63 10.01 -1.96 0.96
C LYS A 63 9.91 -1.57 2.44
N VAL A 64 11.01 -1.24 3.09
CA VAL A 64 11.02 -0.86 4.51
C VAL A 64 10.23 0.43 4.71
N ILE A 65 10.48 1.46 3.88
CA ILE A 65 9.73 2.73 3.95
C ILE A 65 8.23 2.49 3.78
N MET A 66 7.83 1.70 2.78
CA MET A 66 6.42 1.41 2.53
C MET A 66 5.75 0.69 3.71
N ILE A 67 6.42 -0.29 4.33
CA ILE A 67 5.89 -0.99 5.51
C ILE A 67 5.69 -0.02 6.67
N VAL A 68 6.68 0.84 6.94
CA VAL A 68 6.59 1.84 8.03
C VAL A 68 5.43 2.81 7.78
N LEU A 69 5.29 3.33 6.56
CA LEU A 69 4.19 4.22 6.20
C LEU A 69 2.82 3.55 6.36
N LEU A 70 2.68 2.31 5.90
CA LEU A 70 1.44 1.55 6.06
C LEU A 70 1.10 1.30 7.53
N ILE A 71 2.10 0.99 8.38
CA ILE A 71 1.88 0.81 9.83
C ILE A 71 1.38 2.10 10.46
N ILE A 72 1.98 3.25 10.13
CA ILE A 72 1.52 4.57 10.64
C ILE A 72 0.04 4.80 10.27
N VAL A 73 -0.33 4.52 9.01
CA VAL A 73 -1.71 4.67 8.55
C VAL A 73 -2.66 3.71 9.27
N ILE A 74 -2.25 2.46 9.50
CA ILE A 74 -3.05 1.48 10.26
C ILE A 74 -3.27 1.96 11.69
N LEU A 75 -2.24 2.47 12.37
CA LEU A 75 -2.37 3.00 13.73
C LEU A 75 -3.31 4.21 13.79
N ALA A 76 -3.21 5.12 12.82
CA ALA A 76 -4.13 6.24 12.70
C ALA A 76 -5.58 5.78 12.45
N ALA A 77 -5.78 4.74 11.63
CA ALA A 77 -7.10 4.16 11.38
C ALA A 77 -7.69 3.51 12.64
N VAL A 78 -6.88 2.77 13.42
CA VAL A 78 -7.30 2.19 14.70
C VAL A 78 -7.76 3.29 15.66
N ALA A 79 -6.98 4.37 15.81
CA ALA A 79 -7.33 5.50 16.67
C ALA A 79 -8.65 6.17 16.21
N ALA A 80 -8.82 6.37 14.89
CA ALA A 80 -10.05 6.94 14.34
C ALA A 80 -11.28 6.05 14.62
N ILE A 81 -11.15 4.73 14.46
CA ILE A 81 -12.23 3.77 14.72
C ILE A 81 -12.63 3.75 16.20
N MET A 82 -11.68 3.89 17.12
CA MET A 82 -11.96 3.96 18.56
C MET A 82 -12.79 5.20 18.94
N ILE A 83 -12.63 6.30 18.22
CA ILE A 83 -13.39 7.55 18.46
C ILE A 83 -14.75 7.48 17.76
N SER A 84 -14.78 7.02 16.51
CA SER A 84 -16.00 6.96 15.69
C SER A 84 -15.96 5.72 14.79
N PRO A 85 -16.66 4.64 15.18
CA PRO A 85 -16.71 3.42 14.38
C PRO A 85 -17.25 3.69 12.98
N ASN A 86 -16.45 3.39 11.95
CA ASN A 86 -16.81 3.59 10.57
C ASN A 86 -16.40 2.38 9.72
N VAL A 87 -17.39 1.73 9.10
CA VAL A 87 -17.19 0.53 8.28
C VAL A 87 -16.21 0.78 7.13
N MET A 88 -16.25 1.96 6.51
CA MET A 88 -15.34 2.30 5.42
C MET A 88 -13.89 2.35 5.89
N ILE A 89 -13.62 2.98 7.03
CA ILE A 89 -12.27 3.05 7.61
C ILE A 89 -11.77 1.64 7.96
N THR A 90 -12.64 0.78 8.50
CA THR A 90 -12.32 -0.62 8.80
C THR A 90 -11.93 -1.40 7.54
N ILE A 91 -12.68 -1.26 6.44
CA ILE A 91 -12.36 -1.93 5.17
C ILE A 91 -10.99 -1.48 4.65
N LEU A 92 -10.73 -0.17 4.65
CA LEU A 92 -9.44 0.39 4.21
C LEU A 92 -8.28 -0.10 5.07
N MET A 93 -8.47 -0.15 6.39
CA MET A 93 -7.49 -0.68 7.33
C MET A 93 -7.13 -2.14 7.03
N ILE A 94 -8.13 -2.98 6.73
CA ILE A 94 -7.92 -4.38 6.36
C ILE A 94 -7.06 -4.48 5.09
N VAL A 95 -7.32 -3.66 4.06
CA VAL A 95 -6.51 -3.63 2.83
C VAL A 95 -5.04 -3.30 3.14
N TYR A 96 -4.78 -2.34 4.02
CA TYR A 96 -3.41 -1.98 4.41
C TYR A 96 -2.74 -3.05 5.26
N ILE A 97 -3.46 -3.70 6.18
CA ILE A 97 -2.94 -4.85 6.95
C ILE A 97 -2.50 -5.98 6.02
N PHE A 98 -3.35 -6.34 5.05
CA PHE A 98 -3.00 -7.34 4.05
C PHE A 98 -1.79 -6.90 3.23
N SER A 99 -1.70 -5.63 2.85
CA SER A 99 -0.55 -5.10 2.11
C SER A 99 0.76 -5.22 2.88
N VAL A 100 0.75 -4.93 4.19
CA VAL A 100 1.92 -5.15 5.08
C VAL A 100 2.29 -6.63 5.13
N TYR A 101 1.31 -7.52 5.30
CA TYR A 101 1.56 -8.97 5.29
C TYR A 101 2.17 -9.43 3.96
N ILE A 102 1.62 -8.96 2.84
CA ILE A 102 2.03 -9.34 1.49
C ILE A 102 3.46 -8.90 1.20
N ILE A 103 3.81 -7.64 1.46
CA ILE A 103 5.16 -7.13 1.19
C ILE A 103 6.16 -7.63 2.23
N GLY A 104 5.77 -7.66 3.50
CA GLY A 104 6.64 -7.94 4.63
C GLY A 104 6.93 -9.42 4.83
N ILE A 105 5.89 -10.25 4.82
CA ILE A 105 5.89 -11.59 5.42
C ILE A 105 5.66 -12.70 4.38
N SER A 106 4.82 -12.47 3.36
CA SER A 106 4.41 -13.50 2.39
C SER A 106 5.61 -14.25 1.78
N PRO A 107 5.73 -15.58 1.98
CA PRO A 107 6.85 -16.36 1.47
C PRO A 107 6.98 -16.27 -0.05
N SER A 108 5.85 -16.37 -0.77
CA SER A 108 5.82 -16.30 -2.23
C SER A 108 6.29 -14.96 -2.79
N VAL A 109 5.93 -13.84 -2.14
CA VAL A 109 6.38 -12.50 -2.54
C VAL A 109 7.85 -12.29 -2.18
N LYS A 110 8.29 -12.82 -1.04
CA LYS A 110 9.71 -12.79 -0.64
C LYS A 110 10.59 -13.52 -1.65
N GLU A 111 10.17 -14.71 -2.11
CA GLU A 111 10.86 -15.44 -3.18
C GLU A 111 10.90 -14.66 -4.49
N TYR A 112 9.76 -14.06 -4.88
CA TYR A 112 9.69 -13.22 -6.06
C TYR A 112 10.67 -12.03 -6.00
N LEU A 113 10.65 -11.26 -4.91
CA LEU A 113 11.53 -10.10 -4.74
C LEU A 113 13.01 -10.51 -4.70
N LYS A 114 13.35 -11.65 -4.06
CA LYS A 114 14.71 -12.20 -4.05
C LYS A 114 15.17 -12.59 -5.46
N SER A 115 14.28 -13.13 -6.29
CA SER A 115 14.58 -13.49 -7.68
C SER A 115 14.90 -12.30 -8.58
N ILE A 116 14.41 -11.10 -8.22
CA ILE A 116 14.70 -9.85 -8.94
C ILE A 116 16.00 -9.24 -8.45
N ASN A 117 16.27 -9.28 -7.14
CA ASN A 117 17.46 -8.68 -6.55
C ASN A 117 18.76 -9.46 -6.82
N ASN A 118 18.65 -10.75 -7.15
CA ASN A 118 19.78 -11.60 -7.51
C ASN A 118 20.04 -11.65 -9.04
N LYS A 119 19.36 -10.81 -9.82
CA LYS A 119 19.64 -10.56 -11.24
C LYS A 119 20.34 -9.22 -11.37
#